data_AF-A0A167XZU5-F1
#
_entry.id   AF-A0A167XZU5-F1
#
_cell.length_a   1.000
_cell.length_b   1.000
_cell.length_c   1.000
_cell.angle_alpha   90.00
_cell.angle_beta   90.00
_cell.angle_gamma   90.00
#
_symmetry.space_group_name_H-M   'P 1'
#
loop_
_entity.id
_entity.type
_entity.pdbx_description
1 polymer ?
#
loop_
_entity_poly.entity_id
_entity_poly.type
_entity_poly.pdbx_seq_one_letter_code
_entity_poly.pdbx_strand_id
1 'polypeptide(L)'
;MSTKDRNYAWTDREEDKMLTWIEDHREQLLLKRKEMAANIKRECFPLVAELSSQKINDKIGNLKKNYSRVKKKLHQSGFGIPEGADEKTISDVLNRKCRWYNRIDDLWGVRESVAVEDELETDIQTQPVQSATMQGDSFSGLADMERPRTEEDDFDEYDSEFDVEEETPAVDTLTTPRVVIDLEHDTPRPASRQLSQHTSGSTEGSQRKRKRRVDEFEDMLKLVEHRINANKEALIEAARIKSLTREEIAREETRRHESTMSMISTLVSTQNDLLRAQQEQAKRHDALMEKLLEKLN
;
A
#
# COMPACT_ATOMS: atom_id res chain seq x y z
N MET A 1 -15.88 31.05 3.06
CA MET A 1 -15.33 29.90 3.82
C MET A 1 -14.04 30.36 4.51
N SER A 2 -13.97 30.19 5.83
CA SER A 2 -12.89 30.72 6.69
C SER A 2 -11.62 29.87 6.55
N THR A 3 -10.51 30.46 6.14
CA THR A 3 -9.20 29.80 5.96
C THR A 3 -8.40 29.64 7.25
N LYS A 4 -8.99 29.92 8.43
CA LYS A 4 -8.28 29.99 9.71
C LYS A 4 -8.06 28.66 10.44
N ASP A 5 -8.72 27.56 10.06
CA ASP A 5 -8.67 26.30 10.84
C ASP A 5 -7.65 25.24 10.35
N ARG A 6 -6.74 25.61 9.44
CA ARG A 6 -5.86 24.63 8.76
C ARG A 6 -4.63 24.17 9.56
N ASN A 7 -4.18 24.90 10.57
CA ASN A 7 -2.92 24.57 11.25
C ASN A 7 -3.14 24.12 12.70
N TYR A 8 -3.63 22.90 12.86
CA TYR A 8 -3.47 22.20 14.13
C TYR A 8 -2.00 21.81 14.32
N ALA A 9 -1.38 22.27 15.41
CA ALA A 9 -0.01 21.90 15.75
C ALA A 9 -0.02 20.55 16.48
N TRP A 10 0.36 19.49 15.76
CA TRP A 10 0.50 18.16 16.35
C TRP A 10 1.64 18.13 17.36
N THR A 11 1.33 17.65 18.57
CA THR A 11 2.35 17.38 19.58
C THR A 11 2.94 16.00 19.40
N ASP A 12 4.16 15.83 19.90
CA ASP A 12 4.90 14.56 19.87
C ASP A 12 4.11 13.43 20.51
N ARG A 13 3.43 13.74 21.61
CA ARG A 13 2.62 12.78 22.36
C ARG A 13 1.38 12.34 21.58
N GLU A 14 0.80 13.22 20.78
CA GLU A 14 -0.35 12.87 19.93
C GLU A 14 0.06 12.02 18.75
N GLU A 15 1.19 12.35 18.12
CA GLU A 15 1.75 11.51 17.06
C GLU A 15 2.09 10.12 17.59
N ASP A 16 2.76 10.06 18.75
CA ASP A 16 3.10 8.81 19.42
C ASP A 16 1.86 7.99 19.76
N LYS A 17 0.85 8.59 20.40
CA LYS A 17 -0.41 7.91 20.74
C LYS A 17 -1.13 7.37 19.50
N MET A 18 -1.16 8.16 18.42
CA MET A 18 -1.76 7.73 17.16
C MET A 18 -1.02 6.55 16.55
N LEU A 19 0.32 6.60 16.50
CA LEU A 19 1.13 5.52 15.95
C LEU A 19 1.03 4.25 16.79
N THR A 20 1.05 4.35 18.11
CA THR A 20 0.86 3.21 19.03
C THR A 20 -0.49 2.54 18.79
N TRP A 21 -1.57 3.31 18.63
CA TRP A 21 -2.87 2.72 18.31
C TRP A 21 -2.86 1.99 16.96
N ILE A 22 -2.18 2.52 15.94
CA ILE A 22 -2.07 1.85 14.63
C ILE A 22 -1.23 0.57 14.74
N GLU A 23 -0.20 0.56 15.59
CA GLU A 23 0.61 -0.63 15.89
C GLU A 23 -0.20 -1.72 16.60
N ASP A 24 -1.09 -1.34 17.52
CA ASP A 24 -1.97 -2.26 18.25
C ASP A 24 -3.14 -2.77 17.37
N HIS A 25 -3.51 -2.02 16.33
CA HIS A 25 -4.65 -2.32 15.45
C HIS A 25 -4.21 -2.44 13.99
N ARG A 26 -3.20 -3.27 13.72
CA ARG A 26 -2.63 -3.43 12.36
C ARG A 26 -3.65 -3.85 11.32
N GLU A 27 -4.70 -4.57 11.70
CA GLU A 27 -5.79 -4.96 10.81
C GLU A 27 -6.53 -3.76 10.20
N GLN A 28 -6.52 -2.61 10.86
CA GLN A 28 -7.15 -1.36 10.39
C GLN A 28 -6.41 -0.77 9.18
N LEU A 29 -5.15 -1.17 8.93
CA LEU A 29 -4.39 -0.75 7.75
C LEU A 29 -5.00 -1.27 6.43
N LEU A 30 -5.88 -2.27 6.51
CA LEU A 30 -6.63 -2.81 5.37
C LEU A 30 -7.87 -1.96 5.04
N LEU A 31 -8.36 -1.13 5.96
CA LEU A 31 -9.52 -0.28 5.77
C LEU A 31 -9.19 0.96 4.91
N LYS A 32 -10.24 1.66 4.47
CA LYS A 32 -10.05 2.98 3.86
C LYS A 32 -9.48 3.93 4.89
N ARG A 33 -8.54 4.80 4.48
CA ARG A 33 -7.86 5.75 5.39
C ARG A 33 -8.84 6.64 6.18
N LYS A 34 -9.96 7.03 5.57
CA LYS A 34 -11.03 7.81 6.21
C LYS A 34 -11.67 7.04 7.38
N GLU A 35 -11.90 5.74 7.23
CA GLU A 35 -12.49 4.88 8.26
C GLU A 35 -11.51 4.68 9.43
N MET A 36 -10.24 4.38 9.11
CA MET A 36 -9.18 4.28 10.11
C MET A 36 -9.03 5.59 10.90
N ALA A 37 -9.07 6.75 10.23
CA ALA A 37 -8.99 8.05 10.89
C ALA A 37 -10.20 8.33 11.81
N ALA A 38 -11.39 7.86 11.45
CA ALA A 38 -12.57 7.95 12.31
C ALA A 38 -12.44 7.07 13.56
N ASN A 39 -11.89 5.86 13.43
CA ASN A 39 -11.62 4.97 14.57
C ASN A 39 -10.58 5.57 15.52
N ILE A 40 -9.47 6.09 14.97
CA ILE A 40 -8.45 6.83 15.74
C ILE A 40 -9.08 8.03 16.46
N LYS A 41 -9.92 8.80 15.78
CA LYS A 41 -10.60 9.95 16.40
C LYS A 41 -11.44 9.50 17.60
N ARG A 42 -12.23 8.45 17.42
CA ARG A 42 -13.13 7.91 18.45
C ARG A 42 -12.39 7.36 19.67
N GLU A 43 -11.29 6.65 19.44
CA GLU A 43 -10.62 5.87 20.49
C GLU A 43 -9.42 6.60 21.11
N CYS A 44 -8.62 7.29 20.30
CA CYS A 44 -7.44 7.99 20.79
C CYS A 44 -7.72 9.44 21.20
N PHE A 45 -8.60 10.12 20.47
CA PHE A 45 -8.82 11.57 20.64
C PHE A 45 -10.29 11.96 20.81
N PRO A 46 -11.12 11.25 21.61
CA PRO A 46 -12.54 11.54 21.72
C PRO A 46 -12.82 12.96 22.22
N LEU A 47 -11.97 13.47 23.11
CA LEU A 47 -12.16 14.75 23.80
C LEU A 47 -11.43 15.94 23.15
N VAL A 48 -10.59 15.70 22.13
CA VAL A 48 -9.81 16.79 21.50
C VAL A 48 -10.60 17.41 20.36
N ALA A 49 -11.41 18.43 20.65
CA ALA A 49 -12.30 19.07 19.67
C ALA A 49 -11.57 19.58 18.43
N GLU A 50 -10.33 20.07 18.59
CA GLU A 50 -9.52 20.63 17.51
C GLU A 50 -9.03 19.59 16.49
N LEU A 51 -8.94 18.32 16.90
CA LEU A 51 -8.56 17.19 16.06
C LEU A 51 -9.83 16.58 15.44
N SER A 52 -10.09 16.88 14.16
CA SER A 52 -11.13 16.19 13.39
C SER A 52 -10.58 14.91 12.75
N SER A 53 -11.47 13.99 12.36
CA SER A 53 -11.09 12.80 11.58
C SER A 53 -10.36 13.18 10.28
N GLN A 54 -10.72 14.31 9.66
CA GLN A 54 -10.01 14.83 8.49
C GLN A 54 -8.57 15.22 8.81
N LYS A 55 -8.33 15.96 9.91
CA LYS A 55 -6.96 16.33 10.32
C LYS A 55 -6.11 15.10 10.65
N ILE A 56 -6.70 14.07 11.23
CA ILE A 56 -6.05 12.78 11.49
C ILE A 56 -5.71 12.09 10.16
N ASN A 57 -6.67 12.01 9.23
CA ASN A 57 -6.46 11.44 7.90
C ASN A 57 -5.32 12.15 7.14
N ASP A 58 -5.31 13.48 7.17
CA ASP A 58 -4.27 14.29 6.55
C ASP A 58 -2.91 14.07 7.21
N LYS A 59 -2.88 13.94 8.55
CA LYS A 59 -1.65 13.64 9.29
C LYS A 59 -1.06 12.29 8.91
N ILE A 60 -1.89 11.25 8.85
CA ILE A 60 -1.47 9.91 8.41
C ILE A 60 -0.93 9.96 6.98
N GLY A 61 -1.61 10.69 6.09
CA GLY A 61 -1.15 10.93 4.73
C GLY A 61 0.21 11.62 4.69
N ASN A 62 0.41 12.66 5.49
CA ASN A 62 1.65 13.42 5.56
C ASN A 62 2.81 12.59 6.14
N LEU A 63 2.56 11.77 7.17
CA LEU A 63 3.56 10.84 7.71
C LEU A 63 4.00 9.84 6.66
N LYS A 64 3.05 9.21 5.95
CA LYS A 64 3.35 8.27 4.87
C LYS A 64 4.10 8.93 3.72
N LYS A 65 3.68 10.12 3.27
CA LYS A 65 4.37 10.89 2.23
C LYS A 65 5.81 11.23 2.65
N ASN A 66 6.01 11.67 3.89
CA ASN A 66 7.34 12.00 4.39
C ASN A 66 8.24 10.76 4.43
N TYR A 67 7.74 9.65 4.96
CA TYR A 67 8.44 8.37 4.97
C TYR A 67 8.82 7.91 3.56
N SER A 68 7.88 7.88 2.60
CA SER A 68 8.18 7.49 1.23
C SER A 68 9.25 8.37 0.59
N ARG A 69 9.23 9.67 0.88
CA ARG A 69 10.25 10.62 0.41
C ARG A 69 11.62 10.34 1.03
N VAL A 70 11.69 10.02 2.32
CA VAL A 70 12.94 9.68 3.00
C VAL A 70 13.47 8.34 2.51
N LYS A 71 12.61 7.32 2.37
CA LYS A 71 12.96 5.99 1.85
C LYS A 71 13.51 6.05 0.42
N LYS A 72 12.90 6.83 -0.47
CA LYS A 72 13.43 7.04 -1.84
C LYS A 72 14.82 7.68 -1.86
N LYS A 73 15.08 8.60 -0.92
CA LYS A 73 16.37 9.30 -0.82
C LYS A 73 17.45 8.48 -0.11
N LEU A 74 17.07 7.43 0.61
CA LEU A 74 18.00 6.59 1.37
C LEU A 74 19.11 6.00 0.48
N HIS A 75 18.76 5.55 -0.72
CA HIS A 75 19.69 4.96 -1.68
C HIS A 75 20.38 5.99 -2.59
N GLN A 76 20.12 7.28 -2.42
CA GLN A 76 20.74 8.33 -3.22
C GLN A 76 22.08 8.75 -2.62
N SER A 77 23.08 8.93 -3.48
CA SER A 77 24.38 9.49 -3.08
C SER A 77 24.19 10.82 -2.34
N GLY A 78 24.85 10.99 -1.18
CA GLY A 78 24.77 12.23 -0.40
C GLY A 78 23.63 12.28 0.62
N PHE A 79 22.94 11.17 0.90
CA PHE A 79 21.95 11.12 1.98
C PHE A 79 22.54 11.37 3.37
N GLY A 80 23.85 11.16 3.54
CA GLY A 80 24.58 11.46 4.78
C GLY A 80 24.62 10.28 5.76
N ILE A 81 24.47 9.05 5.28
CA ILE A 81 24.81 7.84 6.03
C ILE A 81 26.28 7.50 5.70
N PRO A 82 27.18 7.49 6.70
CA PRO A 82 28.55 7.03 6.51
C PRO A 82 28.60 5.59 6.03
N GLU A 83 29.54 5.26 5.15
CA GLU A 83 29.81 3.89 4.74
C GLU A 83 30.31 3.09 5.96
N GLY A 84 29.62 1.99 6.30
CA GLY A 84 29.89 1.22 7.52
C GLY A 84 29.34 1.83 8.82
N ALA A 85 28.39 2.77 8.75
CA ALA A 85 27.70 3.28 9.93
C ALA A 85 26.99 2.16 10.71
N ASP A 86 27.04 2.24 12.04
CA ASP A 86 26.28 1.35 12.92
C ASP A 86 24.78 1.62 12.83
N GLU A 87 23.97 0.60 13.16
CA GLU A 87 22.51 0.65 13.10
C GLU A 87 21.93 1.85 13.87
N LYS A 88 22.55 2.21 14.99
CA LYS A 88 22.16 3.37 15.80
C LYS A 88 22.36 4.69 15.05
N THR A 89 23.51 4.89 14.39
CA THR A 89 23.74 6.11 13.61
C THR A 89 22.80 6.20 12.41
N ILE A 90 22.52 5.07 11.76
CA ILE A 90 21.55 5.00 10.66
C ILE A 90 20.16 5.41 11.16
N SER A 91 19.72 4.84 12.29
CA SER A 91 18.44 5.16 12.94
C SER A 91 18.36 6.64 13.33
N ASP A 92 19.42 7.23 13.89
CA ASP A 92 19.46 8.64 14.27
C ASP A 92 19.34 9.57 13.05
N VAL A 93 20.03 9.27 11.94
CA VAL A 93 19.93 10.03 10.70
C VAL A 93 18.53 9.94 10.09
N LEU A 94 17.95 8.73 10.09
CA LEU A 94 16.60 8.49 9.60
C LEU A 94 15.55 9.22 10.44
N ASN A 95 15.64 9.14 11.77
CA ASN A 95 14.73 9.81 12.69
C ASN A 95 14.85 11.34 12.64
N ARG A 96 16.03 11.89 12.35
CA ARG A 96 16.17 13.34 12.10
C ARG A 96 15.40 13.81 10.86
N LYS A 97 15.31 12.98 9.82
CA LYS A 97 14.62 13.33 8.57
C LYS A 97 13.14 12.93 8.57
N CYS A 98 12.80 11.85 9.27
CA CYS A 98 11.44 11.38 9.49
C CYS A 98 11.37 10.84 10.91
N ARG A 99 10.80 11.63 11.83
CA ARG A 99 10.81 11.39 13.28
C ARG A 99 10.47 9.97 13.75
N TRP A 100 9.58 9.32 13.02
CA TRP A 100 9.08 7.99 13.33
C TRP A 100 9.45 7.00 12.24
N TYR A 101 10.61 7.18 11.59
CA TYR A 101 10.95 6.43 10.38
C TYR A 101 10.81 4.92 10.56
N ASN A 102 11.47 4.36 11.58
CA ASN A 102 11.48 2.92 11.80
C ASN A 102 10.07 2.39 12.12
N ARG A 103 9.32 3.08 12.99
CA ARG A 103 7.93 2.70 13.32
C ARG A 103 7.03 2.73 12.08
N ILE A 104 7.17 3.76 11.25
CA ILE A 104 6.41 3.89 10.01
C ILE A 104 6.86 2.83 8.98
N ASP A 105 8.13 2.47 8.93
CA ASP A 105 8.65 1.37 8.10
C ASP A 105 8.10 0.02 8.58
N ASP A 106 7.95 -0.21 9.88
CA ASP A 106 7.32 -1.43 10.41
C ASP A 106 5.84 -1.55 10.05
N LEU A 107 5.15 -0.42 9.87
CA LEU A 107 3.72 -0.35 9.55
C LEU A 107 3.44 -0.38 8.05
N TRP A 108 4.20 0.37 7.25
CA TRP A 108 3.97 0.58 5.81
C TRP A 108 5.15 0.22 4.92
N GLY A 109 6.26 -0.22 5.49
CA GLY A 109 7.36 -0.79 4.73
C GLY A 109 6.86 -2.02 3.99
N VAL A 110 7.19 -2.07 2.70
CA VAL A 110 7.15 -3.31 1.94
C VAL A 110 8.08 -4.26 2.70
N ARG A 111 7.50 -5.20 3.44
CA ARG A 111 8.24 -6.44 3.74
C ARG A 111 8.49 -7.02 2.37
N GLU A 112 9.76 -7.16 1.99
CA GLU A 112 10.11 -8.20 1.03
C GLU A 112 9.29 -9.42 1.43
N SER A 113 8.49 -9.94 0.50
CA SER A 113 8.04 -11.31 0.63
C SER A 113 9.28 -12.08 1.01
N VAL A 114 9.27 -12.74 2.17
CA VAL A 114 10.37 -13.59 2.60
C VAL A 114 10.54 -14.61 1.47
N ALA A 115 11.41 -14.29 0.51
CA ALA A 115 12.19 -15.28 -0.18
C ALA A 115 12.93 -15.91 0.98
N VAL A 116 12.44 -17.09 1.36
CA VAL A 116 13.22 -18.01 2.17
C VAL A 116 14.55 -18.08 1.44
N GLU A 117 15.56 -17.44 2.01
CA GLU A 117 16.93 -17.68 1.60
C GLU A 117 17.11 -19.18 1.77
N ASP A 118 17.25 -19.87 0.63
CA ASP A 118 17.85 -21.19 0.60
C ASP A 118 19.14 -21.08 1.41
N GLU A 119 19.15 -21.72 2.58
CA GLU A 119 20.38 -22.12 3.25
C GLU A 119 21.12 -23.06 2.30
N LEU A 120 21.85 -22.48 1.34
CA LEU A 120 22.89 -23.18 0.61
C LEU A 120 24.07 -23.30 1.58
N GLU A 121 24.10 -24.49 2.18
CA GLU A 121 25.20 -25.03 2.95
C GLU A 121 26.56 -24.59 2.40
N THR A 122 27.35 -24.07 3.32
CA THR A 122 28.79 -23.91 3.18
C THR A 122 29.43 -25.25 2.84
N ASP A 123 30.05 -25.36 1.67
CA ASP A 123 31.15 -26.30 1.47
C ASP A 123 32.42 -25.54 1.08
N ILE A 124 33.36 -25.56 2.03
CA ILE A 124 34.71 -25.05 1.91
C ILE A 124 35.50 -26.06 1.06
N GLN A 125 35.95 -25.68 -0.13
CA GLN A 125 37.11 -26.34 -0.72
C GLN A 125 37.97 -25.39 -1.57
N THR A 126 38.94 -24.79 -0.86
CA THR A 126 40.36 -24.60 -1.26
C THR A 126 40.68 -24.33 -2.74
N GLN A 127 41.13 -23.10 -3.01
CA GLN A 127 42.02 -22.82 -4.15
C GLN A 127 43.32 -23.65 -4.06
N PRO A 128 43.94 -23.91 -5.21
CA PRO A 128 45.31 -23.42 -5.35
C PRO A 128 45.55 -22.63 -6.64
N VAL A 129 46.33 -21.57 -6.44
CA VAL A 129 47.05 -20.70 -7.38
C VAL A 129 47.80 -21.51 -8.45
N GLN A 130 47.76 -21.08 -9.73
CA GLN A 130 48.95 -20.78 -10.56
C GLN A 130 48.60 -20.42 -12.03
N SER A 131 48.99 -19.19 -12.40
CA SER A 131 49.76 -18.81 -13.60
C SER A 131 49.30 -19.24 -15.01
N ALA A 132 48.81 -18.27 -15.79
CA ALA A 132 49.18 -18.13 -17.21
C ALA A 132 48.96 -16.68 -17.70
N THR A 133 50.08 -16.05 -18.05
CA THR A 133 50.23 -14.74 -18.71
C THR A 133 50.04 -14.89 -20.22
N MET A 134 49.53 -13.84 -20.89
CA MET A 134 49.93 -13.27 -22.22
C MET A 134 48.69 -12.68 -22.95
N GLN A 135 48.57 -11.35 -22.98
CA GLN A 135 48.85 -10.46 -24.14
C GLN A 135 47.73 -10.38 -25.20
N GLY A 136 47.24 -9.16 -25.45
CA GLY A 136 46.38 -8.84 -26.58
C GLY A 136 45.74 -7.46 -26.47
N ASP A 137 46.49 -6.43 -26.87
CA ASP A 137 46.08 -5.04 -27.01
C ASP A 137 44.90 -4.81 -28.00
N SER A 138 44.26 -3.65 -27.82
CA SER A 138 43.52 -2.86 -28.82
C SER A 138 42.03 -3.20 -29.07
N PHE A 139 41.14 -2.40 -28.47
CA PHE A 139 40.21 -1.56 -29.24
C PHE A 139 39.66 -0.42 -28.37
N SER A 140 40.06 0.82 -28.70
CA SER A 140 39.39 2.03 -28.23
C SER A 140 38.47 2.55 -29.34
N GLY A 141 37.26 2.96 -28.95
CA GLY A 141 36.44 3.91 -29.70
C GLY A 141 35.13 3.34 -30.25
N LEU A 142 34.00 3.72 -29.65
CA LEU A 142 33.09 4.71 -30.23
C LEU A 142 31.85 4.93 -29.34
N ALA A 143 31.42 6.20 -29.32
CA ALA A 143 30.04 6.67 -29.18
C ALA A 143 29.35 6.55 -27.81
N ASP A 144 29.51 7.61 -27.03
CA ASP A 144 28.45 8.60 -26.77
C ASP A 144 27.02 8.15 -27.09
N MET A 145 26.23 7.96 -26.03
CA MET A 145 24.78 7.88 -26.15
C MET A 145 24.18 8.56 -24.91
N GLU A 146 23.89 9.86 -25.09
CA GLU A 146 23.02 10.66 -24.23
C GLU A 146 21.77 9.86 -23.86
N ARG A 147 21.56 9.61 -22.56
CA ARG A 147 20.30 9.07 -22.04
C ARG A 147 19.35 10.24 -21.71
N PRO A 148 18.08 10.17 -22.15
CA PRO A 148 17.13 11.26 -21.99
C PRO A 148 16.73 11.48 -20.54
N ARG A 149 16.60 12.77 -20.17
CA ARG A 149 15.81 13.24 -19.03
C ARG A 149 14.32 13.08 -19.37
N THR A 150 13.56 12.50 -18.46
CA THR A 150 12.10 12.64 -18.36
C THR A 150 11.86 13.05 -16.91
N GLU A 151 11.67 14.34 -16.62
CA GLU A 151 10.39 15.05 -16.67
C GLU A 151 9.32 14.39 -15.78
N GLU A 152 9.26 14.91 -14.55
CA GLU A 152 8.06 15.34 -13.82
C GLU A 152 6.75 14.58 -14.12
N ASP A 153 6.49 13.52 -13.36
CA ASP A 153 5.12 13.02 -13.13
C ASP A 153 4.56 13.63 -11.84
N ASP A 154 3.83 14.74 -12.03
CA ASP A 154 2.87 15.32 -11.09
C ASP A 154 1.71 14.34 -10.87
N PHE A 155 1.73 13.64 -9.73
CA PHE A 155 0.61 12.79 -9.31
C PHE A 155 -0.38 13.61 -8.47
N ASP A 156 -1.17 14.43 -9.15
CA ASP A 156 -2.36 15.08 -8.59
C ASP A 156 -3.52 14.07 -8.56
N GLU A 157 -3.68 13.39 -7.43
CA GLU A 157 -4.82 12.49 -7.18
C GLU A 157 -6.08 13.33 -6.93
N TYR A 158 -6.94 13.33 -7.96
CA TYR A 158 -8.23 14.01 -8.07
C TYR A 158 -9.13 13.84 -6.84
N ASP A 159 -9.58 14.98 -6.31
CA ASP A 159 -10.73 15.13 -5.41
C ASP A 159 -12.01 15.02 -6.27
N SER A 160 -12.67 13.86 -6.24
CA SER A 160 -14.02 13.72 -6.80
C SER A 160 -15.02 13.89 -5.67
N GLU A 161 -15.62 15.08 -5.60
CA GLU A 161 -16.83 15.37 -4.84
C GLU A 161 -17.96 14.45 -5.33
N PHE A 162 -18.49 13.63 -4.43
CA PHE A 162 -19.77 12.94 -4.63
C PHE A 162 -20.64 13.30 -3.43
N ASP A 163 -21.51 14.29 -3.62
CA ASP A 163 -22.58 14.63 -2.71
C ASP A 163 -23.56 13.45 -2.64
N VAL A 164 -23.61 12.81 -1.46
CA VAL A 164 -24.72 11.93 -1.10
C VAL A 164 -25.54 12.72 -0.09
N GLU A 165 -26.62 13.32 -0.57
CA GLU A 165 -27.69 13.80 0.30
C GLU A 165 -28.28 12.60 1.03
N GLU A 166 -28.17 12.62 2.35
CA GLU A 166 -28.67 11.62 3.30
C GLU A 166 -30.17 11.88 3.52
N GLU A 167 -31.02 11.11 2.82
CA GLU A 167 -32.47 11.10 3.04
C GLU A 167 -32.80 10.12 4.18
N THR A 168 -33.10 10.67 5.37
CA THR A 168 -33.62 9.92 6.52
C THR A 168 -35.11 9.61 6.34
N PRO A 169 -35.61 8.39 6.63
CA PRO A 169 -37.04 8.13 6.60
C PRO A 169 -37.69 8.44 7.96
N ALA A 170 -38.65 9.37 7.98
CA ALA A 170 -39.61 9.50 9.06
C ALA A 170 -41.04 9.44 8.50
N VAL A 171 -41.81 8.54 9.09
CA VAL A 171 -43.16 8.12 8.71
C VAL A 171 -44.20 9.10 9.27
N ASP A 172 -45.24 9.36 8.46
CA ASP A 172 -46.58 9.91 8.72
C ASP A 172 -46.76 11.14 9.64
N THR A 173 -47.33 12.22 9.07
CA THR A 173 -48.74 12.59 9.34
C THR A 173 -49.23 13.76 8.48
N LEU A 174 -50.51 13.64 8.09
CA LEU A 174 -51.41 14.59 7.43
C LEU A 174 -51.25 16.08 7.81
N THR A 175 -51.38 16.99 6.84
CA THR A 175 -52.35 18.12 6.78
C THR A 175 -51.96 19.14 5.70
N THR A 176 -52.80 19.35 4.68
CA THR A 176 -52.86 20.54 3.80
C THR A 176 -53.43 21.75 4.58
N PRO A 177 -53.16 23.05 4.28
CA PRO A 177 -53.30 23.64 2.94
C PRO A 177 -52.42 24.86 2.56
N ARG A 178 -52.51 25.21 1.25
CA ARG A 178 -52.28 26.49 0.55
C ARG A 178 -51.97 27.76 1.37
N VAL A 179 -50.95 28.50 0.91
CA VAL A 179 -50.92 29.98 0.94
C VAL A 179 -50.41 30.51 -0.41
N VAL A 180 -51.19 31.43 -0.97
CA VAL A 180 -50.95 32.27 -2.15
C VAL A 180 -50.17 33.50 -1.69
N ILE A 181 -49.10 33.90 -2.39
CA ILE A 181 -48.68 35.31 -2.46
C ILE A 181 -48.24 35.63 -3.89
N ASP A 182 -48.69 36.81 -4.31
CA ASP A 182 -48.84 37.42 -5.62
C ASP A 182 -47.82 38.59 -5.77
N LEU A 183 -47.65 39.09 -7.01
CA LEU A 183 -47.16 40.44 -7.40
C LEU A 183 -45.67 40.79 -7.06
N GLU A 184 -44.86 41.56 -7.81
CA GLU A 184 -44.96 42.50 -8.95
C GLU A 184 -43.51 42.71 -9.50
N HIS A 185 -43.30 42.78 -10.82
CA HIS A 185 -42.97 44.00 -11.58
C HIS A 185 -41.61 44.67 -11.25
N ASP A 186 -40.63 44.60 -12.17
CA ASP A 186 -40.18 45.79 -12.92
C ASP A 186 -39.07 45.46 -13.93
N THR A 187 -39.25 45.92 -15.17
CA THR A 187 -38.23 46.01 -16.20
C THR A 187 -37.67 47.44 -16.20
N PRO A 188 -36.40 47.63 -16.61
CA PRO A 188 -36.24 48.55 -17.73
C PRO A 188 -35.21 48.10 -18.78
N ARG A 189 -35.56 48.47 -20.01
CA ARG A 189 -34.77 48.44 -21.24
C ARG A 189 -33.71 49.56 -21.23
N PRO A 190 -32.62 49.42 -22.02
CA PRO A 190 -32.41 50.42 -23.09
C PRO A 190 -31.88 49.75 -24.39
N ALA A 191 -32.49 50.06 -25.54
CA ALA A 191 -32.07 51.06 -26.53
C ALA A 191 -31.05 50.52 -27.56
N SER A 192 -31.51 50.50 -28.81
CA SER A 192 -30.80 50.07 -30.01
C SER A 192 -29.68 51.02 -30.40
N ARG A 193 -28.60 50.48 -31.00
CA ARG A 193 -27.68 51.24 -31.87
C ARG A 193 -27.32 50.42 -33.10
N GLN A 194 -27.33 51.11 -34.24
CA GLN A 194 -27.27 50.58 -35.60
C GLN A 194 -25.87 50.14 -36.06
N LEU A 195 -25.92 49.31 -37.11
CA LEU A 195 -24.94 48.93 -38.14
C LEU A 195 -23.61 49.72 -38.25
N SER A 196 -22.52 49.00 -38.53
CA SER A 196 -21.79 49.17 -39.79
C SER A 196 -20.95 47.92 -40.17
N GLN A 197 -20.65 47.86 -41.46
CA GLN A 197 -20.18 46.77 -42.33
C GLN A 197 -18.68 46.40 -42.20
N HIS A 198 -18.31 45.40 -43.04
CA HIS A 198 -16.99 44.90 -43.46
C HIS A 198 -16.48 43.72 -42.59
N THR A 199 -16.17 42.53 -43.08
CA THR A 199 -15.60 42.11 -44.37
C THR A 199 -16.08 40.71 -44.80
N SER A 200 -16.50 40.59 -46.05
CA SER A 200 -16.67 39.31 -46.76
C SER A 200 -15.29 38.70 -47.06
N GLY A 201 -14.93 37.66 -46.31
CA GLY A 201 -13.71 36.88 -46.53
C GLY A 201 -13.89 35.41 -46.13
N SER A 202 -14.02 34.54 -47.13
CA SER A 202 -13.85 33.08 -47.10
C SER A 202 -14.58 32.27 -46.00
N THR A 203 -15.83 31.91 -46.29
CA THR A 203 -16.62 30.94 -45.49
C THR A 203 -16.10 29.49 -45.63
N GLU A 204 -15.47 29.11 -46.75
CA GLU A 204 -14.94 27.76 -46.96
C GLU A 204 -13.73 27.42 -46.07
N GLY A 205 -12.79 28.35 -45.88
CA GLY A 205 -11.63 28.13 -45.02
C GLY A 205 -12.02 27.98 -43.54
N SER A 206 -13.07 28.68 -43.12
CA SER A 206 -13.57 28.64 -41.74
C SER A 206 -14.35 27.35 -41.44
N GLN A 207 -15.11 26.82 -42.40
CA GLN A 207 -15.76 25.51 -42.26
C GLN A 207 -14.76 24.35 -42.28
N ARG A 208 -13.71 24.40 -43.11
CA ARG A 208 -12.63 23.40 -43.10
C ARG A 208 -11.84 23.40 -41.78
N LYS A 209 -11.55 24.57 -41.21
CA LYS A 209 -10.93 24.68 -39.87
C LYS A 209 -11.84 24.17 -38.75
N ARG A 210 -13.16 24.40 -38.84
CA ARG A 210 -14.12 23.83 -37.88
C ARG A 210 -14.17 22.31 -37.97
N LYS A 211 -14.19 21.74 -39.18
CA LYS A 211 -14.24 20.29 -39.38
C LYS A 211 -12.98 19.58 -38.87
N ARG A 212 -11.78 20.11 -39.17
CA ARG A 212 -10.53 19.56 -38.62
C ARG A 212 -10.50 19.53 -37.09
N ARG A 213 -10.98 20.59 -36.44
CA ARG A 213 -11.07 20.61 -34.97
C ARG A 213 -12.04 19.55 -34.44
N VAL A 214 -13.18 19.33 -35.10
CA VAL A 214 -14.15 18.30 -34.70
C VAL A 214 -13.53 16.91 -34.85
N ASP A 215 -12.83 16.64 -35.95
CA ASP A 215 -12.14 15.37 -36.18
C ASP A 215 -11.02 15.13 -35.13
N GLU A 216 -10.26 16.17 -34.75
CA GLU A 216 -9.25 16.10 -33.67
C GLU A 216 -9.87 15.80 -32.30
N PHE A 217 -11.04 16.38 -31.99
CA PHE A 217 -11.76 16.08 -30.74
C PHE A 217 -12.29 14.64 -30.72
N GLU A 218 -12.81 14.15 -31.84
CA GLU A 218 -13.28 12.77 -32.00
C GLU A 218 -12.14 11.76 -31.77
N ASP A 219 -10.96 12.02 -32.31
CA ASP A 219 -9.78 11.18 -32.14
C ASP A 219 -9.27 11.20 -30.68
N MET A 220 -9.32 12.35 -30.01
CA MET A 220 -9.01 12.42 -28.58
C MET A 220 -9.99 11.61 -27.72
N LEU A 221 -11.29 11.66 -28.03
CA LEU A 221 -12.29 10.87 -27.31
C LEU A 221 -12.05 9.37 -27.47
N LYS A 222 -11.76 8.91 -28.70
CA LYS A 222 -11.40 7.50 -28.95
C LYS A 222 -10.14 7.07 -28.20
N LEU A 223 -9.13 7.95 -28.12
CA LEU A 223 -7.91 7.66 -27.37
C LEU A 223 -8.17 7.55 -25.86
N VAL A 224 -9.00 8.44 -25.31
CA VAL A 224 -9.41 8.40 -23.90
C VAL A 224 -10.22 7.12 -23.63
N GLU A 225 -11.16 6.76 -24.50
CA GLU A 225 -11.94 5.54 -24.37
C GLU A 225 -11.07 4.28 -24.42
N HIS A 226 -10.12 4.22 -25.35
CA HIS A 226 -9.14 3.14 -25.43
C HIS A 226 -8.31 3.02 -24.13
N ARG A 227 -7.83 4.15 -23.59
CA ARG A 227 -7.09 4.15 -22.31
C ARG A 227 -7.95 3.69 -21.14
N ILE A 228 -9.21 4.12 -21.08
CA ILE A 228 -10.17 3.67 -20.06
C ILE A 228 -10.37 2.15 -20.15
N ASN A 229 -10.53 1.61 -21.36
CA ASN A 229 -10.72 0.18 -21.55
C ASN A 229 -9.46 -0.62 -21.19
N ALA A 230 -8.27 -0.16 -21.60
CA ALA A 230 -7.01 -0.79 -21.21
C ALA A 230 -6.80 -0.79 -19.68
N ASN A 231 -7.14 0.31 -19.00
CA ASN A 231 -7.06 0.38 -17.54
C ASN A 231 -8.07 -0.55 -16.86
N LYS A 232 -9.28 -0.69 -17.40
CA LYS A 232 -10.28 -1.65 -16.90
C LYS A 232 -9.77 -3.09 -17.04
N GLU A 233 -9.22 -3.44 -18.19
CA GLU A 233 -8.64 -4.77 -18.43
C GLU A 233 -7.47 -5.06 -17.48
N ALA A 234 -6.56 -4.09 -17.31
CA ALA A 234 -5.44 -4.21 -16.37
C ALA A 234 -5.91 -4.40 -14.92
N LEU A 235 -6.96 -3.71 -14.50
CA LEU A 235 -7.55 -3.87 -13.17
C LEU A 235 -8.18 -5.26 -12.98
N ILE A 236 -8.88 -5.77 -14.00
CA ILE A 236 -9.47 -7.11 -13.98
C ILE A 236 -8.36 -8.17 -13.88
N GLU A 237 -7.30 -8.05 -14.68
CA GLU A 237 -6.19 -9.00 -14.65
C GLU A 237 -5.43 -8.94 -13.32
N ALA A 238 -5.19 -7.74 -12.78
CA ALA A 238 -4.58 -7.59 -11.46
C ALA A 238 -5.43 -8.24 -10.35
N ALA A 239 -6.77 -8.11 -10.43
CA ALA A 239 -7.68 -8.78 -9.49
C ALA A 239 -7.62 -10.31 -9.64
N ARG A 240 -7.53 -10.83 -10.87
CA ARG A 240 -7.39 -12.25 -11.15
C ARG A 240 -6.09 -12.82 -10.58
N ILE A 241 -4.96 -12.18 -10.84
CA ILE A 241 -3.64 -12.58 -10.31
C ILE A 241 -3.67 -12.57 -8.77
N LYS A 242 -4.27 -11.54 -8.16
CA LYS A 242 -4.41 -11.44 -6.71
C LYS A 242 -5.29 -12.55 -6.12
N SER A 243 -6.32 -12.99 -6.85
CA SER A 243 -7.16 -14.12 -6.43
C SER A 243 -6.39 -15.44 -6.50
N LEU A 244 -5.68 -15.69 -7.62
CA LEU A 244 -4.91 -16.92 -7.81
C LEU A 244 -3.76 -17.05 -6.80
N THR A 245 -3.07 -15.95 -6.51
CA THR A 245 -1.99 -15.94 -5.51
C THR A 245 -2.52 -16.22 -4.10
N ARG A 246 -3.67 -15.67 -3.71
CA ARG A 246 -4.32 -15.99 -2.43
C ARG A 246 -4.71 -17.46 -2.32
N GLU A 247 -5.25 -18.02 -3.41
CA GLU A 247 -5.62 -19.42 -3.45
C GLU A 247 -4.40 -20.34 -3.34
N GLU A 248 -3.30 -20.01 -4.03
CA GLU A 248 -2.06 -20.79 -3.94
C GLU A 248 -1.45 -20.75 -2.55
N ILE A 249 -1.44 -19.58 -1.89
CA ILE A 249 -0.99 -19.45 -0.50
C ILE A 249 -1.82 -20.35 0.43
N ALA A 250 -3.15 -20.36 0.28
CA ALA A 250 -4.02 -21.20 1.10
C ALA A 250 -3.78 -22.70 0.87
N ARG A 251 -3.53 -23.13 -0.37
CA ARG A 251 -3.17 -24.53 -0.69
C ARG A 251 -1.84 -24.92 -0.08
N GLU A 252 -0.83 -24.05 -0.18
CA GLU A 252 0.50 -24.32 0.37
C GLU A 252 0.48 -24.36 1.90
N GLU A 253 -0.29 -23.49 2.55
CA GLU A 253 -0.50 -23.54 4.01
C GLU A 253 -1.18 -24.86 4.43
N THR A 254 -2.18 -25.31 3.69
CA THR A 254 -2.83 -26.61 3.93
C THR A 254 -1.83 -27.75 3.78
N ARG A 255 -1.01 -27.74 2.72
CA ARG A 255 0.03 -28.75 2.48
C ARG A 255 1.07 -28.79 3.61
N ARG A 256 1.50 -27.64 4.11
CA ARG A 256 2.42 -27.54 5.25
C ARG A 256 1.79 -28.10 6.52
N HIS A 257 0.52 -27.81 6.76
CA HIS A 257 -0.22 -28.35 7.90
C HIS A 257 -0.33 -29.88 7.82
N GLU A 258 -0.70 -30.42 6.66
CA GLU A 258 -0.77 -31.87 6.41
C GLU A 258 0.59 -32.55 6.59
N SER A 259 1.67 -31.96 6.07
CA SER A 259 3.03 -32.44 6.25
C SER A 259 3.43 -32.47 7.73
N THR A 260 3.14 -31.40 8.46
CA THR A 260 3.42 -31.31 9.90
C THR A 260 2.63 -32.34 10.70
N MET A 261 1.35 -32.50 10.40
CA MET A 261 0.48 -33.51 11.04
C MET A 261 0.92 -34.93 10.74
N SER A 262 1.42 -35.19 9.52
CA SER A 262 2.01 -36.48 9.16
C SER A 262 3.26 -36.78 10.01
N MET A 263 4.19 -35.82 10.12
CA MET A 263 5.39 -35.97 10.96
C MET A 263 5.05 -36.20 12.43
N ILE A 264 4.09 -35.44 12.97
CA ILE A 264 3.61 -35.61 14.35
C ILE A 264 3.01 -37.02 14.52
N SER A 265 2.20 -37.47 13.56
CA SER A 265 1.60 -38.82 13.61
C SER A 265 2.66 -39.92 13.61
N THR A 266 3.72 -39.79 12.79
CA THR A 266 4.85 -40.71 12.80
C THR A 266 5.56 -40.71 14.15
N LEU A 267 5.89 -39.53 14.69
CA LEU A 267 6.56 -39.41 15.98
C LEU A 267 5.74 -40.06 17.11
N VAL A 268 4.44 -39.79 17.16
CA VAL A 268 3.54 -40.39 18.16
C VAL A 268 3.48 -41.91 18.01
N SER A 269 3.45 -42.44 16.79
CA SER A 269 3.52 -43.88 16.55
C SER A 269 4.83 -44.47 17.09
N THR A 270 5.97 -43.86 16.77
CA THR A 270 7.28 -44.33 17.25
C THR A 270 7.39 -44.28 18.78
N GLN A 271 6.87 -43.24 19.42
CA GLN A 271 6.82 -43.15 20.88
C GLN A 271 5.97 -44.26 21.50
N ASN A 272 4.82 -44.57 20.90
CA ASN A 272 3.96 -45.67 21.37
C ASN A 272 4.64 -47.03 21.24
N ASP A 273 5.37 -47.28 20.16
CA ASP A 273 6.11 -48.52 19.97
C ASP A 273 7.27 -48.65 20.97
N LEU A 274 7.98 -47.56 21.25
CA LEU A 274 9.02 -47.54 22.28
C LEU A 274 8.44 -47.84 23.67
N LEU A 275 7.29 -47.25 24.01
CA LEU A 275 6.62 -47.50 25.28
C LEU A 275 6.20 -48.96 25.43
N ARG A 276 5.66 -49.57 24.35
CA ARG A 276 5.32 -51.00 24.33
C ARG A 276 6.55 -51.88 24.53
N ALA A 277 7.66 -51.58 23.86
CA ALA A 277 8.91 -52.31 24.02
C ALA A 277 9.44 -52.24 25.47
N GLN A 278 9.37 -51.06 26.10
CA GLN A 278 9.74 -50.89 27.52
C GLN A 278 8.84 -51.72 28.45
N GLN A 279 7.53 -51.72 28.22
CA GLN A 279 6.59 -52.54 29.01
C GLN A 279 6.87 -54.04 28.86
N GLU A 280 7.22 -54.49 27.66
CA GLU A 280 7.58 -55.89 27.43
C GLU A 280 8.89 -56.26 28.13
N GLN A 281 9.90 -55.38 28.10
CA GLN A 281 11.14 -55.57 28.82
C GLN A 281 10.92 -55.66 30.33
N ALA A 282 10.06 -54.79 30.90
CA ALA A 282 9.68 -54.83 32.30
C ALA A 282 9.04 -56.18 32.67
N LYS A 283 8.07 -56.65 31.87
CA LYS A 283 7.45 -57.97 32.09
C LYS A 283 8.46 -59.11 32.06
N ARG A 284 9.43 -59.07 31.13
CA ARG A 284 10.49 -60.09 31.05
C ARG A 284 11.38 -60.06 32.29
N HIS A 285 11.72 -58.87 32.78
CA HIS A 285 12.50 -58.70 34.00
C HIS A 285 11.75 -59.27 35.22
N ASP A 286 10.47 -58.93 35.37
CA ASP A 286 9.64 -59.43 36.48
C ASP A 286 9.54 -60.97 36.45
N ALA A 287 9.34 -61.57 35.28
CA ALA A 287 9.32 -63.01 35.12
C ALA A 287 10.67 -63.69 35.44
N LEU A 288 11.79 -63.02 35.21
CA LEU A 288 13.11 -63.53 35.62
C LEU A 288 13.28 -63.45 37.13
N MET A 289 12.84 -62.36 37.76
CA MET A 289 12.88 -62.19 39.21
C MET A 289 12.02 -63.26 39.92
N GLU A 290 10.82 -63.53 39.41
CA GLU A 290 9.94 -64.59 39.93
C GLU A 290 10.63 -65.96 39.87
N LYS A 291 11.23 -66.33 38.73
CA LYS A 291 12.00 -67.59 38.59
C LYS A 291 13.20 -67.67 39.52
N LEU A 292 13.86 -66.55 39.83
CA LEU A 292 14.99 -66.53 40.77
C LEU A 292 14.50 -66.75 42.21
N LEU A 293 13.39 -66.12 42.59
CA LEU A 293 12.77 -66.32 43.90
C LEU A 293 12.27 -67.76 44.08
N GLU A 294 11.67 -68.37 43.06
CA GLU A 294 11.27 -69.78 43.08
C GLU A 294 12.45 -70.73 43.32
N LYS A 295 13.63 -70.42 42.80
CA LYS A 295 14.84 -71.25 42.99
C LYS A 295 15.48 -71.11 44.36
N LEU A 296 15.17 -70.04 45.10
CA LEU A 296 15.74 -69.76 46.42
C LEU A 296 14.90 -70.35 47.56
N ASN A 297 13.63 -70.68 47.29
CA ASN A 297 12.72 -71.35 48.21
C ASN A 297 12.77 -72.87 48.04
#